data_AF-A0A3D3FM33-F1
#
_entry.id   AF-A0A3D3FM33-F1
#
_cell.length_a   1.000
_cell.length_b   1.000
_cell.length_c   1.000
_cell.angle_alpha   90.00
_cell.angle_beta   90.00
_cell.angle_gamma   90.00
#
_symmetry.space_group_name_H-M   'P 1'
#
loop_
_entity.id
_entity.type
_entity.pdbx_description
1 polymer ?
#
loop_
_entity_poly.entity_id
_entity_poly.type
_entity_poly.pdbx_seq_one_letter_code
_entity_poly.pdbx_strand_id
1 'polypeptide(L)'
;TEDLRIDVMRAGGPGGQCVNTTDSAVRITHLPTGVVVQCQDEKSQIKNKAKAMRVLRARLFEAEDAKNRAERAEARKSQVGTGDRSERIRTYNFPQNRLTDHRINLTLYKLDLIMQGDVAELFEALKMTAREELLKATAS
;
A
#
# COMPACT_ATOMS: atom_id res chain seq x y z
N THR A 1 15.06 15.04 -15.43
CA THR A 1 16.47 14.60 -15.32
C THR A 1 17.20 15.30 -14.18
N GLU A 2 16.63 16.36 -13.61
CA GLU A 2 17.23 17.17 -12.54
C GLU A 2 17.28 16.44 -11.18
N ASP A 3 16.48 15.38 -11.00
CA ASP A 3 16.42 14.59 -9.76
C ASP A 3 17.53 13.52 -9.63
N LEU A 4 18.38 13.37 -10.65
CA LEU A 4 19.40 12.32 -10.71
C LEU A 4 20.79 12.94 -10.73
N ARG A 5 21.59 12.66 -9.69
CA ARG A 5 23.02 12.91 -9.71
C ARG A 5 23.75 11.69 -10.25
N ILE A 6 24.54 11.87 -11.30
CA ILE A 6 25.32 10.80 -11.93
C ILE A 6 26.80 11.10 -11.71
N ASP A 7 27.44 10.29 -10.87
CA ASP A 7 28.86 10.37 -10.57
C ASP A 7 29.58 9.26 -11.35
N VAL A 8 30.67 9.62 -12.04
CA VAL A 8 31.52 8.67 -12.80
C VAL A 8 32.82 8.49 -12.03
N MET A 9 33.24 7.24 -11.85
CA MET A 9 34.41 6.89 -11.05
C MET A 9 35.21 5.78 -11.72
N ARG A 10 36.44 5.60 -11.25
CA ARG A 10 37.26 4.45 -11.63
C ARG A 10 36.66 3.18 -11.06
N ALA A 11 36.63 2.12 -11.88
CA ALA A 11 36.17 0.82 -11.42
C ALA A 11 37.18 0.24 -10.41
N GLY A 12 36.67 -0.36 -9.34
CA GLY A 12 37.50 -1.05 -8.34
C GLY A 12 37.51 -2.56 -8.60
N GLY A 13 38.70 -3.19 -8.57
CA GLY A 13 38.83 -4.64 -8.66
C GLY A 13 40.14 -5.12 -9.31
N PRO A 14 40.36 -6.44 -9.40
CA PRO A 14 41.51 -7.02 -10.09
C PRO A 14 41.43 -6.66 -11.58
N GLY A 15 42.32 -5.78 -12.02
CA GLY A 15 42.33 -5.24 -13.37
C GLY A 15 43.71 -4.78 -13.79
N GLY A 16 43.99 -4.84 -15.10
CA GLY A 16 45.21 -4.30 -15.67
C GLY A 16 45.20 -2.77 -15.71
N GLN A 17 46.17 -2.17 -16.41
CA GLN A 17 46.34 -0.72 -16.55
C GLN A 17 45.03 0.02 -16.92
N CYS A 18 44.20 -0.60 -17.76
CA CYS A 18 42.92 -0.05 -18.21
C CYS A 18 41.91 0.21 -17.07
N VAL A 19 41.92 -0.58 -15.99
CA VAL A 19 41.04 -0.37 -14.82
C VAL A 19 41.52 0.79 -13.96
N ASN A 20 42.83 1.02 -13.91
CA ASN A 20 43.43 2.13 -13.14
C ASN A 20 43.33 3.49 -13.84
N THR A 21 43.15 3.50 -15.17
CA THR A 21 43.14 4.74 -15.98
C THR A 21 41.77 5.11 -16.53
N THR A 22 40.84 4.15 -16.69
CA THR A 22 39.55 4.39 -17.36
C THR A 22 38.42 4.58 -16.34
N ASP A 23 37.69 5.69 -16.46
CA ASP A 23 36.53 6.00 -15.62
C ASP A 23 35.28 5.30 -16.17
N SER A 24 35.13 4.00 -15.88
CA SER A 24 34.04 3.17 -16.40
C SER A 24 32.90 2.92 -15.41
N ALA A 25 33.12 3.08 -14.10
CA ALA A 25 32.10 2.83 -13.08
C ALA A 25 31.15 4.02 -12.94
N VAL A 26 29.85 3.73 -12.79
CA VAL A 26 28.80 4.74 -12.70
C VAL A 26 28.01 4.58 -11.41
N ARG A 27 27.86 5.68 -10.69
CA ARG A 27 27.01 5.82 -9.51
C ARG A 27 25.88 6.79 -9.84
N ILE A 28 24.65 6.38 -9.56
CA ILE A 28 23.46 7.21 -9.76
C ILE A 28 22.76 7.36 -8.42
N THR A 29 22.51 8.60 -8.03
CA THR A 29 21.79 8.97 -6.81
C THR A 29 20.49 9.66 -7.21
N HIS A 30 19.36 9.13 -6.74
CA HIS A 30 18.08 9.82 -6.83
C HIS A 30 17.96 10.78 -5.65
N LEU A 31 18.03 12.08 -5.92
CA LEU A 31 18.08 13.12 -4.89
C LEU A 31 16.84 13.14 -3.99
N PRO A 32 15.60 13.00 -4.50
CA PRO A 32 14.40 13.06 -3.66
C PRO A 32 14.27 11.90 -2.68
N THR A 33 14.70 10.70 -3.05
CA THR A 33 14.56 9.49 -2.20
C THR A 33 15.86 9.06 -1.52
N GLY A 34 16.99 9.68 -1.87
CA GLY A 34 18.32 9.31 -1.39
C GLY A 34 18.82 7.95 -1.89
N VAL A 35 18.08 7.26 -2.78
CA VAL A 35 18.46 5.92 -3.26
C VAL A 35 19.70 6.02 -4.15
N VAL A 36 20.75 5.28 -3.77
CA VAL A 36 22.00 5.20 -4.53
C VAL A 36 22.14 3.82 -5.18
N VAL A 37 22.50 3.81 -6.45
CA VAL A 37 22.80 2.62 -7.23
C VAL A 37 24.17 2.78 -7.88
N GLN A 38 24.99 1.73 -7.85
CA GLN A 38 26.33 1.72 -8.43
C GLN A 38 26.46 0.52 -9.36
N CYS A 39 27.11 0.71 -10.51
CA CYS A 39 27.36 -0.36 -11.47
C CYS A 39 28.75 -0.19 -12.09
N GLN A 40 29.52 -1.28 -12.12
CA GLN A 40 30.88 -1.32 -12.66
C GLN A 40 31.20 -2.63 -13.39
N ASP A 41 30.16 -3.36 -13.82
CA ASP A 41 30.29 -4.72 -14.35
C ASP A 41 30.90 -4.75 -15.75
N GLU A 42 30.61 -3.72 -16.55
CA GLU A 42 31.04 -3.61 -17.95
C GLU A 42 32.25 -2.68 -18.08
N LYS A 43 33.06 -2.89 -19.12
CA LYS A 43 34.18 -1.98 -19.46
C LYS A 43 33.70 -0.60 -19.95
N SER A 44 32.46 -0.50 -20.42
CA SER A 44 31.88 0.73 -20.98
C SER A 44 30.98 1.45 -19.96
N GLN A 45 31.27 2.73 -19.75
CA GLN A 45 30.48 3.62 -18.91
C GLN A 45 29.00 3.68 -19.34
N ILE A 46 28.71 3.70 -20.65
CA ILE A 46 27.33 3.81 -21.16
C ILE A 46 26.51 2.58 -20.78
N LYS A 47 27.12 1.40 -20.88
CA LYS A 47 26.47 0.13 -20.48
C LYS A 47 26.22 0.10 -18.96
N ASN A 48 27.19 0.53 -18.17
CA ASN A 48 27.04 0.63 -16.71
C ASN A 48 25.97 1.65 -16.31
N LYS A 49 25.90 2.80 -16.99
CA LYS A 49 24.84 3.80 -16.80
C LYS A 49 23.46 3.23 -17.12
N ALA A 50 23.30 2.54 -18.25
CA ALA A 50 22.02 1.94 -18.62
C ALA A 50 21.57 0.89 -17.59
N LYS A 51 22.49 0.04 -17.13
CA LYS A 51 22.21 -0.97 -16.11
C LYS A 51 21.87 -0.35 -14.74
N ALA A 52 22.63 0.65 -14.30
CA ALA A 52 22.36 1.40 -13.09
C ALA A 52 20.99 2.09 -13.13
N MET A 53 20.62 2.70 -14.25
CA MET A 53 19.29 3.30 -14.45
C MET A 53 18.16 2.29 -14.35
N ARG A 54 18.34 1.10 -14.95
CA ARG A 54 17.34 0.01 -14.86
C ARG A 54 17.16 -0.46 -13.42
N VAL A 55 18.25 -0.65 -12.69
CA VAL A 55 18.20 -1.06 -11.27
C VAL A 55 17.58 0.03 -10.40
N LEU A 56 17.93 1.30 -10.63
CA LEU A 56 17.34 2.43 -9.92
C LEU A 56 15.82 2.48 -10.11
N ARG A 57 15.35 2.33 -11.35
CA ARG A 57 13.92 2.30 -11.67
C ARG A 57 13.20 1.17 -10.94
N ALA A 58 13.79 -0.03 -10.92
CA ALA A 58 13.23 -1.18 -10.22
C ALA A 58 13.12 -0.91 -8.71
N ARG A 59 14.18 -0.39 -8.08
CA ARG A 59 14.17 -0.07 -6.63
C ARG A 59 13.14 1.00 -6.27
N LEU A 60 13.03 2.06 -7.07
CA LEU A 60 12.03 3.11 -6.83
C LEU A 60 10.60 2.56 -6.96
N PHE A 61 10.37 1.73 -7.97
CA PHE A 61 9.07 1.08 -8.16
C PHE A 61 8.72 0.14 -7.00
N GLU A 62 9.67 -0.70 -6.57
CA GLU A 62 9.46 -1.61 -5.44
C GLU A 62 9.17 -0.87 -4.14
N ALA A 63 9.87 0.23 -3.88
CA ALA A 63 9.63 1.06 -2.69
C ALA A 63 8.23 1.67 -2.70
N GLU A 64 7.80 2.21 -3.84
CA GLU A 64 6.47 2.82 -3.97
C GLU A 64 5.36 1.77 -3.93
N ASP A 65 5.53 0.61 -4.58
CA ASP A 65 4.57 -0.48 -4.50
C ASP A 65 4.48 -1.06 -3.08
N ALA A 66 5.62 -1.22 -2.39
CA ALA A 66 5.63 -1.64 -0.99
C ALA A 66 4.87 -0.67 -0.08
N LYS A 67 5.07 0.65 -0.26
CA LYS A 67 4.33 1.68 0.46
C LYS A 67 2.82 1.58 0.20
N ASN A 68 2.42 1.55 -1.07
CA ASN A 68 1.01 1.42 -1.45
C ASN A 68 0.37 0.12 -0.96
N ARG A 69 1.13 -0.97 -0.90
CA ARG A 69 0.66 -2.25 -0.34
C ARG A 69 0.50 -2.16 1.17
N ALA A 70 1.43 -1.52 1.87
CA ALA A 70 1.36 -1.33 3.32
C ALA A 70 0.13 -0.50 3.71
N GLU A 71 -0.10 0.63 3.03
CA GLU A 71 -1.28 1.47 3.24
C GLU A 71 -2.59 0.71 3.00
N ARG A 72 -2.66 -0.05 1.90
CA ARG A 72 -3.83 -0.92 1.60
C ARG A 72 -4.02 -2.03 2.64
N ALA A 73 -2.93 -2.63 3.11
CA ALA A 73 -2.99 -3.69 4.11
C ALA A 73 -3.46 -3.15 5.46
N GLU A 74 -2.99 -1.98 5.86
CA GLU A 74 -3.44 -1.28 7.06
C GLU A 74 -4.92 -0.92 6.99
N ALA A 75 -5.35 -0.28 5.89
CA ALA A 75 -6.76 0.06 5.65
C ALA A 75 -7.67 -1.18 5.63
N ARG A 76 -7.20 -2.30 5.07
CA ARG A 76 -7.95 -3.55 5.11
C ARG A 76 -8.02 -4.13 6.52
N LYS A 77 -6.91 -4.08 7.26
CA LYS A 77 -6.85 -4.60 8.63
C LYS A 77 -7.82 -3.85 9.55
N SER A 78 -7.94 -2.53 9.40
CA SER A 78 -8.91 -1.74 10.17
C SER A 78 -10.36 -2.02 9.77
N GLN A 79 -10.64 -2.31 8.50
CA GLN A 79 -12.01 -2.63 8.04
C GLN A 79 -12.48 -4.03 8.48
N VAL A 80 -11.59 -5.02 8.49
CA VAL A 80 -11.94 -6.41 8.80
C VAL A 80 -11.84 -6.69 10.30
N GLY A 81 -10.97 -5.96 11.02
CA GLY A 81 -10.69 -6.21 12.43
C GLY A 81 -9.78 -7.42 12.64
N THR A 82 -9.82 -7.96 13.86
CA THR A 82 -9.04 -9.14 14.26
C THR A 82 -9.73 -10.46 13.87
N GLY A 83 -11.00 -10.40 13.48
CA GLY A 83 -11.82 -11.57 13.17
C GLY A 83 -12.35 -12.28 14.41
N ASP A 84 -12.19 -11.69 15.60
CA ASP A 84 -12.76 -12.23 16.82
C ASP A 84 -14.29 -12.15 16.79
N ARG A 85 -14.94 -13.12 17.44
CA ARG A 85 -16.40 -13.23 17.49
C ARG A 85 -17.04 -12.04 18.24
N SER A 86 -16.28 -11.39 19.13
CA SER A 86 -16.72 -10.20 19.86
C SER A 86 -16.84 -8.95 18.96
N GLU A 87 -16.06 -8.87 17.88
CA GLU A 87 -16.04 -7.73 16.94
C GLU A 87 -17.10 -7.85 15.83
N ARG A 88 -17.97 -8.86 15.92
CA ARG A 88 -18.96 -9.15 14.88
C ARG A 88 -20.01 -8.04 14.78
N ILE A 89 -20.06 -7.37 13.63
CA ILE A 89 -21.05 -6.32 13.36
C ILE A 89 -22.50 -6.84 13.24
N ARG A 90 -22.71 -8.09 12.79
CA ARG A 90 -24.04 -8.64 12.49
C ARG A 90 -24.16 -10.13 12.75
N THR A 91 -25.34 -10.57 13.19
CA THR A 91 -25.69 -11.98 13.40
C THR A 91 -26.86 -12.37 12.51
N TYR A 92 -26.65 -13.34 11.64
CA TYR A 92 -27.66 -13.92 10.77
C TYR A 92 -28.15 -15.23 11.41
N ASN A 93 -29.40 -15.28 11.86
CA ASN A 93 -30.02 -16.44 12.50
C ASN A 93 -31.14 -16.99 11.60
N PHE A 94 -30.82 -18.03 10.82
CA PHE A 94 -31.74 -18.65 9.88
C PHE A 94 -32.93 -19.36 10.53
N PRO A 95 -32.76 -20.20 11.58
CA PRO A 95 -33.90 -20.85 12.24
C PRO A 95 -34.97 -19.90 12.77
N GLN A 96 -34.59 -18.67 13.15
CA GLN A 96 -35.50 -17.65 13.67
C GLN A 96 -35.83 -16.54 12.64
N ASN A 97 -35.39 -16.70 11.38
CA ASN A 97 -35.53 -15.71 10.31
C ASN A 97 -35.12 -14.27 10.72
N ARG A 98 -34.02 -14.14 11.46
CA ARG A 98 -33.66 -12.90 12.16
C ARG A 98 -32.25 -12.42 11.87
N LEU A 99 -32.12 -11.12 11.63
CA LEU A 99 -30.85 -10.40 11.56
C LEU A 99 -30.72 -9.47 12.77
N THR A 100 -29.58 -9.51 13.46
CA THR A 100 -29.24 -8.52 14.51
C THR A 100 -27.97 -7.78 14.11
N ASP A 101 -28.02 -6.45 14.01
CA ASP A 101 -26.85 -5.57 13.83
C ASP A 101 -26.40 -5.03 15.18
N HIS A 102 -25.20 -5.41 15.61
CA HIS A 102 -24.66 -5.09 16.94
C HIS A 102 -24.12 -3.67 17.05
N ARG A 103 -23.92 -2.97 15.93
CA ARG A 103 -23.42 -1.58 15.96
C ARG A 103 -24.46 -0.62 16.52
N ILE A 104 -25.73 -0.88 16.22
CA ILE A 104 -26.88 -0.05 16.63
C ILE A 104 -27.90 -0.84 17.47
N ASN A 105 -27.58 -2.10 17.81
CA ASN A 105 -28.46 -3.05 18.51
C ASN A 105 -29.84 -3.23 17.85
N LEU A 106 -29.92 -3.12 16.51
CA LEU A 106 -31.15 -3.30 15.75
C LEU A 106 -31.39 -4.79 15.45
N THR A 107 -32.62 -5.26 15.62
CA THR A 107 -33.01 -6.63 15.29
C THR A 107 -34.22 -6.65 14.36
N LEU A 108 -34.09 -7.32 13.21
CA LEU A 108 -35.11 -7.44 12.17
C LEU A 108 -35.49 -8.90 11.94
N TYR A 109 -36.79 -9.20 11.88
CA TYR A 109 -37.35 -10.55 11.65
C TYR A 109 -37.74 -10.77 10.18
N LYS A 110 -36.82 -10.47 9.28
CA LYS A 110 -37.03 -10.58 7.83
C LYS A 110 -35.76 -10.96 7.09
N LEU A 111 -34.99 -11.89 7.67
CA LEU A 111 -33.71 -12.31 7.13
C LEU A 111 -33.84 -12.81 5.67
N ASP A 112 -34.88 -13.57 5.36
CA ASP A 112 -35.10 -14.10 4.00
C ASP A 112 -35.18 -12.99 2.95
N LEU A 113 -35.92 -11.91 3.24
CA LEU A 113 -36.05 -10.74 2.35
C LEU A 113 -34.73 -9.99 2.21
N ILE A 114 -34.00 -9.83 3.32
CA ILE A 114 -32.67 -9.19 3.33
C ILE A 114 -31.69 -9.99 2.48
N MET A 115 -31.72 -11.32 2.55
CA MET A 115 -30.89 -12.20 1.73
C MET A 115 -31.27 -12.14 0.23
N GLN A 116 -32.51 -11.80 -0.08
CA GLN A 116 -32.97 -11.54 -1.45
C GLN A 116 -32.64 -10.12 -1.96
N GLY A 117 -32.07 -9.26 -1.11
CA GLY A 117 -31.63 -7.92 -1.47
C GLY A 117 -32.48 -6.77 -0.92
N ASP A 118 -33.53 -7.05 -0.13
CA ASP A 118 -34.30 -6.02 0.57
C ASP A 118 -33.57 -5.54 1.83
N VAL A 119 -32.55 -4.71 1.62
CA VAL A 119 -31.65 -4.19 2.66
C VAL A 119 -31.88 -2.70 2.95
N ALA A 120 -32.90 -2.08 2.36
CA ALA A 120 -33.15 -0.65 2.45
C ALA A 120 -33.34 -0.19 3.91
N GLU A 121 -34.23 -0.86 4.65
CA GLU A 121 -34.52 -0.53 6.04
C GLU A 121 -33.28 -0.62 6.95
N LEU A 122 -32.45 -1.64 6.74
CA LEU A 122 -31.21 -1.81 7.49
C LEU A 122 -30.22 -0.66 7.23
N PHE A 123 -30.06 -0.26 5.96
CA PHE A 123 -29.14 0.82 5.61
C PHE A 123 -29.64 2.19 6.04
N GLU A 124 -30.94 2.45 5.99
CA GLU A 124 -31.49 3.71 6.49
C GLU A 124 -31.25 3.87 7.99
N ALA A 125 -31.53 2.84 8.79
CA ALA A 125 -31.29 2.86 10.23
C ALA A 125 -29.81 3.14 10.56
N LEU A 126 -28.87 2.50 9.83
CA LEU A 126 -27.43 2.72 10.00
C LEU A 126 -27.02 4.14 9.61
N LYS A 127 -27.52 4.67 8.49
CA LYS A 127 -27.22 6.04 8.04
C LYS A 127 -27.73 7.08 9.02
N MET A 128 -28.93 6.90 9.56
CA MET A 128 -29.50 7.81 10.55
C MET A 128 -28.67 7.84 11.82
N THR A 129 -28.32 6.68 12.36
CA THR A 129 -27.48 6.60 13.57
C THR A 129 -26.11 7.25 13.35
N ALA A 130 -25.46 6.98 12.21
CA ALA A 130 -24.17 7.59 11.88
C ALA A 130 -24.25 9.13 11.76
N ARG A 131 -25.34 9.67 11.21
CA ARG A 131 -25.56 11.13 11.15
C ARG A 131 -25.74 11.72 12.54
N GLU A 132 -26.51 11.06 13.40
CA GLU A 132 -26.72 11.50 14.79
C GLU A 132 -25.42 11.51 15.58
N GLU A 133 -24.58 10.48 15.43
CA GLU A 133 -23.25 10.43 16.05
C GLU A 133 -22.34 11.56 15.56
N LEU A 134 -22.32 11.82 14.25
CA LEU A 134 -21.55 12.91 13.67
C LEU A 134 -21.98 14.29 14.21
N LEU A 135 -23.30 14.52 14.29
CA LEU A 135 -23.88 15.76 14.84
C LEU A 135 -23.52 15.94 16.31
N LYS A 136 -23.57 14.88 17.12
CA LYS A 136 -23.17 14.93 18.54
C LYS A 136 -21.68 15.24 18.70
N ALA A 137 -20.84 14.62 17.85
CA ALA A 137 -19.39 14.84 17.86
C ALA A 137 -18.98 16.25 17.40
N THR A 138 -19.78 16.92 16.57
CA THR A 138 -19.53 18.30 16.13
C THR A 138 -20.13 19.35 17.07
N ALA A 139 -21.15 18.98 17.86
CA ALA A 139 -21.75 19.84 18.87
C ALA A 139 -20.99 19.84 20.21
N SER A 140 -20.05 18.90 20.40
CA SER A 140 -19.14 18.82 21.55
C SER A 140 -17.78 19.42 21.21
#